data_AF-A0A2N1UPM5-F1
#
_entry.id   AF-A0A2N1UPM5-F1
#
_cell.length_a   1.000
_cell.length_b   1.000
_cell.length_c   1.000
_cell.angle_alpha   90.00
_cell.angle_beta   90.00
_cell.angle_gamma   90.00
#
_symmetry.space_group_name_H-M   'P 1'
#
loop_
_entity.id
_entity.type
_entity.pdbx_description
1 polymer ?
#
loop_
_entity_poly.entity_id
_entity_poly.type
_entity_poly.pdbx_seq_one_letter_code
_entity_poly.pdbx_strand_id
1 'polypeptide(L)' 'MMKTLVRDCQIVDVEAGRVMEDAWLAIDGALIADFGYGMVKPPAADSFDQVIDAGGGFLSPGL' A
#
# COMPACT_ATOMS: atom_id res chain seq x y z
N MET A 1 -2.84 12.18 13.79
CA MET A 1 -2.63 10.74 13.56
C MET A 1 -1.70 10.65 12.35
N MET A 2 -0.68 9.78 12.38
CA MET A 2 0.35 9.75 11.33
C MET A 2 -0.19 9.06 10.08
N LYS A 3 -0.04 9.70 8.91
CA LYS A 3 -0.42 9.15 7.61
C LYS A 3 0.79 8.61 6.87
N THR A 4 0.76 7.34 6.50
CA THR A 4 1.83 6.68 5.75
C THR A 4 1.31 6.17 4.41
N LEU A 5 2.01 6.49 3.33
CA LEU A 5 1.81 5.87 2.02
C LEU A 5 2.90 4.83 1.79
N VAL A 6 2.52 3.58 1.55
CA VAL A 6 3.41 2.56 0.99
C VAL A 6 3.06 2.40 -0.48
N ARG A 7 4.04 2.51 -1.37
CA ARG A 7 3.79 2.49 -2.82
C ARG A 7 4.83 1.65 -3.56
N ASP A 8 4.57 1.47 -4.86
CA ASP A 8 5.42 0.71 -5.76
C ASP A 8 5.68 -0.69 -5.18
N CYS A 9 4.62 -1.34 -4.67
CA CYS A 9 4.70 -2.62 -3.97
C CYS A 9 3.83 -3.69 -4.64
N GLN A 10 3.95 -4.92 -4.16
CA GLN A 10 3.03 -6.01 -4.49
C GLN A 10 2.30 -6.44 -3.22
N ILE A 11 0.97 -6.54 -3.27
CA ILE A 11 0.18 -6.99 -2.10
C ILE A 11 -0.24 -8.44 -2.31
N VAL A 12 0.01 -9.28 -1.32
CA VAL A 12 -0.46 -10.67 -1.29
C VAL A 12 -1.87 -10.72 -0.70
N ASP A 13 -2.85 -11.00 -1.55
CA ASP A 13 -4.22 -11.29 -1.14
C ASP A 13 -4.32 -12.78 -0.81
N VAL A 14 -4.19 -13.08 0.48
CA VAL A 14 -4.19 -14.46 1.00
C VAL A 14 -5.57 -15.12 0.93
N GLU A 15 -6.65 -14.33 0.91
CA GLU A 15 -8.01 -14.84 0.85
C GLU A 15 -8.36 -15.28 -0.58
N ALA A 16 -8.03 -14.44 -1.57
CA ALA A 16 -8.25 -14.78 -2.97
C ALA A 16 -7.11 -15.61 -3.60
N GLY A 17 -6.00 -15.81 -2.90
CA GLY A 17 -4.86 -16.58 -3.37
C GLY A 17 -4.16 -15.94 -4.58
N ARG A 18 -4.05 -14.60 -4.60
CA ARG A 18 -3.46 -13.85 -5.72
C ARG A 18 -2.50 -12.75 -5.25
N VAL A 19 -1.67 -12.27 -6.17
CA VAL A 19 -0.80 -11.11 -5.97
C VAL A 19 -1.36 -9.92 -6.76
N MET A 20 -1.45 -8.76 -6.10
CA MET A 20 -1.82 -7.49 -6.71
C MET A 20 -0.54 -6.70 -6.99
N GLU A 21 -0.18 -6.57 -8.27
CA GLU A 21 1.00 -5.85 -8.76
C GLU A 21 0.75 -4.34 -8.88
N ASP A 22 1.82 -3.54 -8.91
CA ASP A 22 1.78 -2.07 -8.99
C ASP A 22 0.84 -1.45 -7.94
N ALA A 23 0.97 -1.93 -6.70
CA ALA A 23 0.06 -1.63 -5.62
C ALA A 23 0.56 -0.55 -4.67
N TRP A 24 -0.38 0.00 -3.90
CA TRP A 24 -0.14 0.98 -2.85
C TRP A 24 -1.16 0.85 -1.72
N LEU A 25 -0.77 1.27 -0.51
CA LEU A 25 -1.63 1.39 0.66
C LEU A 25 -1.47 2.76 1.32
N ALA A 26 -2.61 3.38 1.63
CA ALA A 26 -2.69 4.51 2.53
C ALA A 26 -3.05 4.02 3.93
N ILE A 27 -2.23 4.37 4.92
CA ILE A 27 -2.40 3.98 6.32
C ILE A 27 -2.61 5.25 7.14
N ASP A 28 -3.64 5.27 7.99
CA ASP A 28 -3.86 6.34 8.98
C ASP A 28 -3.76 5.76 10.39
N GLY A 29 -2.63 6.02 11.05
CA GLY A 29 -2.28 5.41 12.32
C GLY A 29 -2.10 3.90 12.21
N ALA A 30 -3.06 3.14 12.74
CA ALA A 30 -3.04 1.67 12.76
C ALA A 30 -4.01 1.03 11.77
N LEU A 31 -4.69 1.83 10.95
CA LEU A 31 -5.73 1.36 10.04
C LEU A 31 -5.30 1.57 8.59
N ILE A 32 -5.62 0.59 7.73
CA ILE A 32 -5.57 0.79 6.28
C ILE A 32 -6.78 1.66 5.92
N ALA A 33 -6.51 2.88 5.47
CA ALA A 33 -7.53 3.85 5.11
C ALA A 33 -7.97 3.68 3.65
N ASP A 34 -7.04 3.32 2.76
CA ASP A 34 -7.31 3.09 1.34
C ASP A 34 -6.20 2.22 0.71
N PHE A 35 -6.48 1.60 -0.43
CA PHE A 35 -5.48 0.87 -1.21
C PHE A 35 -5.89 0.77 -2.69
N GLY A 36 -4.91 0.56 -3.56
CA GLY A 36 -5.14 0.37 -4.99
C GLY A 36 -4.02 -0.42 -5.65
N TYR A 37 -4.26 -0.87 -6.88
CA TYR A 37 -3.29 -1.66 -7.66
C TYR A 37 -3.50 -1.50 -9.17
N GLY A 38 -2.49 -1.88 -9.95
CA GLY A 38 -2.48 -1.79 -11.42
C GLY A 38 -2.62 -0.34 -11.91
N MET A 39 -3.72 -0.03 -12.59
CA MET A 39 -3.95 1.28 -13.20
C MET A 39 -4.42 2.35 -12.19
N VAL A 40 -4.74 1.96 -10.96
CA VAL A 40 -5.22 2.88 -9.92
C VAL A 40 -4.03 3.64 -9.33
N LYS A 41 -3.93 4.92 -9.65
CA LYS A 41 -2.83 5.77 -9.16
C LYS A 41 -2.94 6.00 -7.65
N PRO A 42 -1.81 6.01 -6.91
CA PRO A 42 -1.80 6.42 -5.52
C PRO A 42 -2.19 7.89 -5.38
N PRO A 43 -2.66 8.31 -4.19
CA PRO A 43 -2.86 9.73 -3.89
C PRO A 43 -1.54 10.50 -3.92
N ALA A 44 -1.62 11.83 -3.95
CA ALA A 44 -0.44 12.68 -4.00
C ALA A 44 0.42 12.50 -2.73
N ALA A 45 1.72 12.27 -2.91
CA ALA A 45 2.66 11.91 -1.84
C ALA A 45 2.82 13.01 -0.77
N ASP A 46 2.59 14.27 -1.12
CA ASP A 46 2.63 15.44 -0.24
C ASP A 46 1.46 15.50 0.77
N SER A 47 0.45 14.63 0.62
CA SER A 47 -0.65 14.48 1.57
C SER A 47 -0.36 13.52 2.74
N PHE A 48 0.83 12.90 2.77
CA PHE A 48 1.25 11.95 3.78
C PHE A 48 2.43 12.48 4.59
N ASP A 49 2.49 12.07 5.86
CA ASP A 49 3.62 12.40 6.74
C ASP A 49 4.86 11.55 6.41
N GLN A 50 4.63 10.34 5.91
CA GLN A 50 5.66 9.39 5.51
C GLN A 50 5.31 8.71 4.19
N VAL A 51 6.32 8.54 3.34
CA VAL A 51 6.23 7.75 2.12
C VAL A 51 7.29 6.66 2.16
N ILE A 52 6.86 5.41 1.96
CA ILE A 52 7.72 4.24 1.86
C ILE A 52 7.62 3.75 0.43
N ASP A 53 8.75 3.81 -0.27
CA ASP A 53 8.91 3.26 -1.61
C ASP A 53 9.40 1.81 -1.47
N ALA A 54 8.53 0.85 -1.76
CA ALA A 54 8.81 -0.56 -1.52
C ALA A 54 9.60 -1.23 -2.66
N GLY A 55 9.83 -0.54 -3.78
CA GLY A 55 10.67 -1.01 -4.89
C GLY A 55 10.28 -2.37 -5.47
N GLY A 56 8.99 -2.69 -5.52
CA GLY A 56 8.43 -3.95 -5.99
C GLY A 56 8.40 -5.06 -4.93
N GLY A 57 8.72 -4.75 -3.67
CA GLY A 57 8.66 -5.69 -2.55
C GLY A 57 7.23 -6.17 -2.24
N PHE A 58 7.14 -7.32 -1.57
CA PHE A 58 5.86 -7.93 -1.19
C PHE A 58 5.40 -7.47 0.19
N LEU A 59 4.13 -7.08 0.27
CA LEU A 59 3.39 -6.85 1.50
C LEU A 59 2.44 -8.03 1.72
N SER A 60 2.61 -8.72 2.84
CA SER A 60 1.69 -9.74 3.32
C SER A 60 1.04 -9.28 4.63
N PRO A 61 -0.16 -9.79 4.98
CA PRO A 61 -0.68 -9.66 6.32
C PRO A 61 0.36 -10.11 7.37
N GLY A 62 0.40 -9.41 8.51
CA GLY A 62 1.21 -9.83 9.66
C GLY A 62 0.72 -11.17 10.22
N LEU A 63 1.64 -11.93 10.81
CA LEU A 63 1.36 -13.21 11.48
C LEU A 63 0.69 -13.01 12.85
#